data_AF-A0A7W1U329-F1
#
_entry.id   AF-A0A7W1U329-F1
#
_cell.length_a   1.000
_cell.length_b   1.000
_cell.length_c   1.000
_cell.angle_alpha   90.00
_cell.angle_beta   90.00
_cell.angle_gamma   90.00
#
_symmetry.space_group_name_H-M   'P 1'
#
loop_
_entity.id
_entity.type
_entity.pdbx_description
1 polymer ?
#
loop_
_entity_poly.entity_id
_entity_poly.type
_entity_poly.pdbx_seq_one_letter_code
_entity_poly.pdbx_strand_id
1 'polypeptide(L)'
;MPLTGTSGVEDRDGSGSYLAVFTFDDPVTSGDAAIVSGTATAGVPTFSGNEMRVPLAEVADQQNVTIEVSNVDGDGGSDDVVFGFLKGDVNGDRTVKNTDVTQVKAANGQLVTGSNFRDDINLSGKVDKADSQAVTANKGHRLP
;
A
#
# COMPACT_ATOMS: atom_id res chain seq x y z
N MET A 1 6.55 -0.21 5.28
CA MET A 1 5.95 -1.37 5.98
C MET A 1 6.92 -1.86 7.05
N PRO A 2 6.46 -2.41 8.19
CA PRO A 2 7.38 -2.96 9.18
C PRO A 2 7.95 -4.31 8.71
N LEU A 3 9.22 -4.58 9.05
CA LEU A 3 9.87 -5.88 8.79
C LEU A 3 9.35 -6.99 9.72
N THR A 4 8.79 -6.62 10.87
CA THR A 4 8.25 -7.57 11.85
C THR A 4 6.92 -7.08 12.40
N GLY A 5 6.01 -8.01 12.69
CA GLY A 5 4.71 -7.70 13.27
C GLY A 5 3.63 -7.42 12.22
N THR A 6 2.58 -6.73 12.63
CA THR A 6 1.42 -6.45 11.77
C THR A 6 1.78 -5.47 10.66
N SER A 7 1.44 -5.82 9.42
CA SER A 7 1.63 -4.95 8.26
C SER A 7 0.90 -3.61 8.39
N GLY A 8 1.43 -2.59 7.72
CA GLY A 8 0.66 -1.39 7.41
C GLY A 8 -0.41 -1.67 6.36
N VAL A 9 -1.31 -0.71 6.17
CA VAL A 9 -2.43 -0.82 5.23
C VAL A 9 -2.30 0.22 4.12
N GLU A 10 -2.28 -0.22 2.88
CA GLU A 10 -2.55 0.60 1.70
C GLU A 10 -4.06 0.58 1.44
N ASP A 11 -4.68 1.74 1.60
CA ASP A 11 -6.13 1.94 1.63
C ASP A 11 -6.68 2.62 0.37
N ARG A 12 -5.80 3.14 -0.49
CA ARG A 12 -6.21 3.83 -1.71
C ARG A 12 -6.46 2.82 -2.81
N ASP A 13 -7.38 3.14 -3.72
CA ASP A 13 -7.73 2.28 -4.83
C ASP A 13 -6.78 2.49 -6.01
N GLY A 14 -5.66 1.76 -6.00
CA GLY A 14 -4.73 1.71 -7.13
C GLY A 14 -5.26 0.92 -8.34
N SER A 15 -6.50 0.45 -8.33
CA SER A 15 -7.07 -0.41 -9.39
C SER A 15 -6.21 -1.65 -9.69
N GLY A 16 -5.63 -2.22 -8.64
CA GLY A 16 -4.72 -3.39 -8.71
C GLY A 16 -3.28 -3.05 -9.10
N SER A 17 -2.97 -1.77 -9.33
CA SER A 17 -1.62 -1.29 -9.65
C SER A 17 -1.05 -0.46 -8.52
N TYR A 18 0.13 -0.83 -8.02
CA TYR A 18 0.79 -0.15 -6.91
C TYR A 18 2.30 -0.09 -7.14
N LEU A 19 2.99 0.69 -6.31
CA LEU A 19 4.45 0.72 -6.27
C LEU A 19 4.90 0.39 -4.85
N ALA A 20 5.46 -0.81 -4.66
CA ALA A 20 6.17 -1.11 -3.42
C ALA A 20 7.53 -0.44 -3.46
N VAL A 21 7.83 0.36 -2.45
CA VAL A 21 9.12 1.04 -2.30
C VAL A 21 9.81 0.50 -1.06
N PHE A 22 10.98 -0.08 -1.26
CA PHE A 22 11.88 -0.54 -0.22
C PHE A 22 13.02 0.44 -0.09
N THR A 23 13.33 0.85 1.13
CA THR A 23 14.39 1.81 1.42
C THR A 23 15.51 1.14 2.20
N PHE A 24 16.74 1.33 1.73
CA PHE A 24 17.96 0.79 2.31
C PHE A 24 18.76 1.89 3.01
N ASP A 25 19.71 1.49 3.85
CA ASP A 25 20.63 2.39 4.54
C ASP A 25 21.66 3.03 3.60
N ASP A 26 22.07 2.28 2.58
CA ASP A 26 22.96 2.75 1.50
C ASP A 26 22.27 2.75 0.12
N PRO A 27 22.82 3.51 -0.86
CA PRO A 27 22.35 3.43 -2.24
C PRO A 27 22.47 2.02 -2.80
N VAL A 28 21.42 1.55 -3.47
CA VAL A 28 21.34 0.20 -4.05
C VAL A 28 21.23 0.27 -5.57
N THR A 29 21.75 -0.74 -6.26
CA THR A 29 21.76 -0.77 -7.74
C THR A 29 21.18 -2.04 -8.35
N SER A 30 21.01 -3.08 -7.53
CA SER A 30 20.47 -4.37 -7.95
C SER A 30 19.78 -5.09 -6.79
N GLY A 31 18.93 -6.07 -7.13
CA GLY A 31 18.16 -6.88 -6.20
C GLY A 31 16.96 -7.51 -6.90
N ASP A 32 16.44 -8.58 -6.32
CA ASP A 32 15.31 -9.34 -6.81
C ASP A 32 14.09 -9.12 -5.90
N ALA A 33 12.88 -9.12 -6.49
CA ALA A 33 11.63 -9.07 -5.74
C ALA A 33 10.66 -10.15 -6.23
N ALA A 34 10.12 -10.94 -5.30
CA ALA A 34 9.20 -12.02 -5.60
C ALA A 34 7.96 -11.98 -4.68
N ILE A 35 6.79 -12.29 -5.24
CA ILE A 35 5.58 -12.50 -4.43
C ILE A 35 5.62 -13.92 -3.88
N VAL A 36 5.76 -14.04 -2.56
CA VAL A 36 5.81 -15.36 -1.88
C VAL A 36 4.49 -15.71 -1.20
N SER A 37 3.59 -14.74 -1.01
CA SER A 37 2.23 -14.95 -0.52
C SER A 37 1.30 -13.81 -0.95
N GLY A 38 0.01 -14.12 -1.11
CA GLY A 38 -1.02 -13.19 -1.58
C GLY A 38 -1.18 -13.18 -3.11
N THR A 39 -2.13 -12.39 -3.59
CA THR A 39 -2.48 -12.24 -5.01
C THR A 39 -1.95 -10.91 -5.51
N ALA A 40 -0.79 -10.95 -6.17
CA ALA A 40 -0.15 -9.84 -6.84
C ALA A 40 0.87 -10.39 -7.84
N THR A 41 1.25 -9.56 -8.80
CA THR A 41 2.35 -9.82 -9.73
C THR A 41 3.41 -8.74 -9.52
N ALA A 42 4.64 -9.14 -9.15
CA ALA A 42 5.78 -8.23 -9.06
C ALA A 42 6.37 -7.99 -10.46
N GLY A 43 6.60 -6.72 -10.79
CA GLY A 43 7.33 -6.28 -11.97
C GLY A 43 8.84 -6.21 -11.73
N VAL A 44 9.57 -5.82 -12.78
CA VAL A 44 11.04 -5.64 -12.71
C VAL A 44 11.38 -4.49 -11.76
N PRO A 45 12.23 -4.70 -10.74
CA PRO A 45 12.68 -3.63 -9.86
C PRO A 45 13.43 -2.52 -10.59
N THR A 46 13.24 -1.29 -10.14
CA THR A 46 14.03 -0.11 -10.54
C THR A 46 14.68 0.51 -9.32
N PHE A 47 15.84 1.15 -9.50
CA PHE A 47 16.66 1.62 -8.39
C PHE A 47 16.91 3.13 -8.50
N SER A 48 16.81 3.83 -7.38
CA SER A 48 17.04 5.28 -7.31
C SER A 48 17.56 5.68 -5.93
N GLY A 49 18.86 5.95 -5.83
CA GLY A 49 19.51 6.20 -4.54
C GLY A 49 19.33 4.99 -3.64
N ASN A 50 18.77 5.20 -2.46
CA ASN A 50 18.51 4.16 -1.46
C ASN A 50 17.21 3.38 -1.68
N GLU A 51 16.51 3.60 -2.80
CA GLU A 51 15.21 2.96 -3.04
C GLU A 51 15.31 1.87 -4.10
N MET A 52 14.75 0.70 -3.78
CA MET A 52 14.28 -0.28 -4.73
C MET A 52 12.77 -0.13 -4.90
N ARG A 53 12.34 0.08 -6.14
CA ARG A 53 10.95 0.35 -6.51
C ARG A 53 10.43 -0.82 -7.34
N VAL A 54 9.45 -1.54 -6.79
CA VAL A 54 8.88 -2.75 -7.37
C VAL A 54 7.44 -2.44 -7.80
N PRO A 55 7.17 -2.32 -9.12
CA PRO A 55 5.80 -2.21 -9.62
C PRO A 55 5.01 -3.47 -9.26
N LEU A 56 3.78 -3.29 -8.80
CA LEU A 56 2.85 -4.38 -8.53
C LEU A 56 1.65 -4.26 -9.48
N ALA A 57 1.21 -5.39 -10.00
CA ALA A 57 -0.01 -5.54 -10.79
C ALA A 57 -0.92 -6.61 -10.19
N GLU A 58 -2.19 -6.63 -10.61
CA GLU A 58 -3.19 -7.64 -10.23
C GLU A 58 -3.37 -7.79 -8.70
N VAL A 59 -3.12 -6.72 -7.95
CA VAL A 59 -3.28 -6.71 -6.50
C VAL A 59 -4.77 -6.74 -6.13
N ALA A 60 -5.22 -7.86 -5.57
CA ALA A 60 -6.56 -7.98 -5.00
C ALA A 60 -6.75 -7.14 -3.70
N ASP A 61 -8.00 -6.87 -3.35
CA ASP A 61 -8.39 -6.24 -2.08
C ASP A 61 -8.52 -7.28 -0.96
N GLN A 62 -8.55 -6.85 0.31
CA GLN A 62 -8.75 -7.70 1.49
C GLN A 62 -7.69 -8.81 1.64
N GLN A 63 -6.41 -8.44 1.51
CA GLN A 63 -5.33 -9.41 1.60
C GLN A 63 -4.03 -8.81 2.15
N ASN A 64 -3.21 -9.70 2.68
CA ASN A 64 -1.80 -9.43 2.89
C ASN A 64 -1.01 -10.02 1.71
N VAL A 65 -0.12 -9.24 1.12
CA VAL A 65 0.87 -9.68 0.14
C VAL A 65 2.23 -9.68 0.81
N THR A 66 2.95 -10.79 0.72
CA THR A 66 4.33 -10.89 1.19
C THR A 66 5.26 -10.82 -0.02
N ILE A 67 6.15 -9.84 0.02
CA ILE A 67 7.16 -9.63 -1.01
C ILE A 67 8.51 -9.98 -0.38
N GLU A 68 9.17 -11.00 -0.93
CA GLU A 68 10.57 -11.29 -0.62
C GLU A 68 11.43 -10.35 -1.46
N VAL A 69 12.34 -9.64 -0.80
CA VAL A 69 13.42 -8.88 -1.44
C VAL A 69 14.73 -9.60 -1.19
N SER A 70 15.53 -9.86 -2.21
CA SER A 70 16.74 -10.67 -2.09
C SER A 70 17.87 -10.23 -3.01
N ASN A 71 19.08 -10.75 -2.74
CA ASN A 71 20.30 -10.52 -3.54
C ASN A 71 20.60 -9.04 -3.77
N VAL A 72 20.34 -8.19 -2.78
CA VAL A 72 20.53 -6.75 -2.91
C VAL A 72 22.02 -6.46 -3.04
N ASP A 73 22.42 -5.89 -4.18
CA ASP A 73 23.83 -5.71 -4.56
C ASP A 73 24.72 -6.97 -4.40
N GLY A 74 24.12 -8.15 -4.56
CA GLY A 74 24.81 -9.43 -4.51
C GLY A 74 25.20 -9.89 -3.10
N ASP A 75 24.53 -9.39 -2.06
CA ASP A 75 24.74 -9.79 -0.67
C ASP A 75 24.39 -11.27 -0.39
N GLY A 76 23.54 -11.87 -1.24
CA GLY A 76 23.02 -13.23 -1.07
C GLY A 76 21.98 -13.38 0.04
N GLY A 77 21.49 -12.27 0.61
CA GLY A 77 20.48 -12.23 1.66
C GLY A 77 19.06 -12.17 1.12
N SER A 78 18.08 -12.35 2.00
CA SER A 78 16.68 -12.04 1.72
C SER A 78 15.92 -11.58 2.96
N ASP A 79 14.91 -10.73 2.74
CA ASP A 79 13.97 -10.26 3.75
C ASP A 79 12.54 -10.26 3.19
N ASP A 80 11.59 -10.70 4.02
CA ASP A 80 10.17 -10.69 3.69
C ASP A 80 9.49 -9.44 4.25
N VAL A 81 8.71 -8.76 3.41
CA VAL A 81 7.92 -7.60 3.81
C VAL A 81 6.45 -7.82 3.50
N VAL A 82 5.61 -7.64 4.51
CA VAL A 82 4.16 -7.82 4.39
C VAL A 82 3.46 -6.49 4.15
N PHE A 83 2.66 -6.41 3.09
CA PHE A 83 1.81 -5.29 2.72
C PHE A 83 0.34 -5.68 2.90
N GLY A 84 -0.41 -4.94 3.71
CA GLY A 84 -1.87 -5.08 3.75
C GLY A 84 -2.52 -4.19 2.69
N PHE A 85 -3.41 -4.75 1.87
CA PHE A 85 -4.23 -4.01 0.92
C PHE A 85 -5.70 -4.08 1.34
N LEU A 86 -6.25 -2.93 1.75
CA LEU A 86 -7.64 -2.84 2.21
C LEU A 86 -8.24 -1.48 1.85
N LYS A 87 -8.97 -1.45 0.73
CA LYS A 87 -9.54 -0.22 0.19
C LYS A 87 -10.51 0.45 1.18
N GLY A 88 -10.22 1.69 1.52
CA GLY A 88 -11.05 2.54 2.38
C GLY A 88 -10.80 2.40 3.88
N ASP A 89 -9.79 1.66 4.32
CA ASP A 89 -9.33 1.64 5.73
C ASP A 89 -8.39 2.81 6.02
N VAL A 90 -8.95 4.03 5.95
CA VAL A 90 -8.21 5.30 6.00
C VAL A 90 -7.59 5.59 7.37
N ASN A 91 -8.05 4.89 8.41
CA ASN A 91 -7.44 4.95 9.74
C ASN A 91 -6.45 3.80 10.01
N GLY A 92 -6.37 2.81 9.12
CA GLY A 92 -5.39 1.73 9.15
C GLY A 92 -5.62 0.71 10.27
N ASP A 93 -6.84 0.60 10.81
CA ASP A 93 -7.16 -0.34 11.87
C ASP A 93 -7.61 -1.73 11.37
N ARG A 94 -7.34 -1.99 10.09
CA ARG A 94 -7.54 -3.26 9.37
C ARG A 94 -9.01 -3.58 9.15
N THR A 95 -9.89 -2.59 9.28
CA THR A 95 -11.34 -2.78 9.36
C THR A 95 -12.09 -1.55 8.83
N VAL A 96 -12.59 -1.60 7.59
CA VAL A 96 -13.43 -0.53 7.03
C VAL A 96 -14.77 -0.40 7.77
N LYS A 97 -14.98 0.69 8.49
CA LYS A 97 -16.18 0.94 9.32
C LYS A 97 -16.62 2.41 9.27
N ASN A 98 -17.54 2.79 10.17
CA ASN A 98 -18.09 4.15 10.18
C ASN A 98 -17.07 5.22 10.58
N THR A 99 -15.99 4.86 11.28
CA THR A 99 -14.92 5.79 11.64
C THR A 99 -14.19 6.28 10.39
N ASP A 100 -13.94 5.39 9.42
CA ASP A 100 -13.34 5.75 8.13
C ASP A 100 -14.21 6.72 7.35
N VAL A 101 -15.51 6.45 7.27
CA VAL A 101 -16.47 7.36 6.60
C VAL A 101 -16.49 8.73 7.28
N THR A 102 -16.38 8.76 8.61
CA THR A 102 -16.38 10.01 9.38
C THR A 102 -15.10 10.81 9.15
N GLN A 103 -13.95 10.12 9.08
CA GLN A 103 -12.65 10.73 8.78
C GLN A 103 -12.65 11.39 7.40
N VAL A 104 -13.00 10.65 6.34
CA VAL A 104 -13.07 11.20 4.98
C VAL A 104 -14.04 12.37 4.88
N LYS A 105 -15.20 12.29 5.54
CA LYS A 105 -16.17 13.41 5.56
C LYS A 105 -15.63 14.66 6.25
N ALA A 106 -14.77 14.52 7.25
CA ALA A 106 -14.16 15.67 7.91
C ALA A 106 -13.18 16.42 6.99
N ALA A 107 -12.60 15.73 6.01
CA ALA A 107 -11.70 16.29 5.00
C ALA A 107 -12.41 16.70 3.68
N ASN A 108 -13.72 16.52 3.58
CA ASN A 108 -14.45 16.77 2.33
C ASN A 108 -14.29 18.20 1.80
N GLY A 109 -13.86 18.31 0.54
CA GLY A 109 -13.59 19.56 -0.17
C GLY A 109 -12.13 20.03 -0.06
N GLN A 110 -11.31 19.40 0.78
CA GLN A 110 -9.90 19.75 0.95
C GLN A 110 -9.05 19.19 -0.19
N LEU A 111 -8.01 19.94 -0.57
CA LEU A 111 -6.96 19.41 -1.42
C LEU A 111 -6.11 18.41 -0.64
N VAL A 112 -5.51 17.48 -1.37
CA VAL A 112 -4.59 16.49 -0.79
C VAL A 112 -3.29 17.16 -0.34
N THR A 113 -2.84 16.72 0.83
CA THR A 113 -1.65 17.15 1.55
C THR A 113 -1.00 15.94 2.21
N GLY A 114 0.18 16.12 2.78
CA GLY A 114 0.84 15.07 3.56
C GLY A 114 0.05 14.57 4.79
N SER A 115 -0.99 15.28 5.25
CA SER A 115 -1.79 14.87 6.41
C SER A 115 -3.10 14.16 6.08
N ASN A 116 -3.59 14.24 4.84
CA ASN A 116 -4.91 13.70 4.45
C ASN A 116 -4.86 12.86 3.16
N PHE A 117 -3.67 12.50 2.66
CA PHE A 117 -3.54 11.70 1.42
C PHE A 117 -4.21 10.33 1.49
N ARG A 118 -4.41 9.77 2.69
CA ARG A 118 -5.17 8.52 2.89
C ARG A 118 -6.68 8.73 2.70
N ASP A 119 -7.18 9.96 2.88
CA ASP A 119 -8.60 10.26 2.69
C ASP A 119 -8.97 10.46 1.21
N ASP A 120 -8.00 10.46 0.28
CA ASP A 120 -8.18 10.50 -1.18
C ASP A 120 -8.05 9.09 -1.76
N ILE A 121 -9.07 8.26 -1.53
CA ILE A 121 -9.09 6.84 -1.91
C ILE A 121 -9.00 6.69 -3.42
N ASN A 122 -9.63 7.58 -4.18
CA ASN A 122 -9.66 7.49 -5.64
C ASN A 122 -8.46 8.17 -6.34
N LEU A 123 -7.49 8.68 -5.57
CA LEU A 123 -6.26 9.31 -6.07
C LEU A 123 -6.51 10.53 -6.98
N SER A 124 -7.58 11.29 -6.72
CA SER A 124 -7.95 12.44 -7.55
C SER A 124 -7.17 13.73 -7.22
N GLY A 125 -6.47 13.75 -6.08
CA GLY A 125 -5.81 14.94 -5.55
C GLY A 125 -6.74 15.85 -4.73
N LYS A 126 -8.00 15.45 -4.50
CA LYS A 126 -8.96 16.17 -3.68
C LYS A 126 -9.87 15.19 -2.95
N VAL A 127 -9.98 15.35 -1.63
CA VAL A 127 -10.89 14.56 -0.82
C VAL A 127 -12.31 15.05 -1.03
N ASP A 128 -13.21 14.21 -1.52
CA ASP A 128 -14.61 14.58 -1.74
C ASP A 128 -15.64 13.45 -1.55
N LYS A 129 -16.83 13.63 -2.12
CA LYS A 129 -17.93 12.69 -2.01
C LYS A 129 -17.57 11.32 -2.58
N ALA A 130 -16.78 11.25 -3.65
CA ALA A 130 -16.39 9.99 -4.27
C ALA A 130 -15.59 9.11 -3.30
N ASP A 131 -14.71 9.70 -2.51
CA ASP A 131 -13.95 9.00 -1.47
C ASP A 131 -14.87 8.44 -0.39
N SER A 132 -15.82 9.26 0.09
CA SER A 132 -16.78 8.80 1.09
C SER A 132 -17.69 7.67 0.58
N GLN A 133 -17.97 7.66 -0.73
CA GLN A 133 -18.73 6.59 -1.40
C GLN A 133 -17.88 5.32 -1.53
N ALA A 134 -16.59 5.44 -1.87
CA ALA A 134 -15.66 4.33 -1.94
C ALA A 134 -15.53 3.63 -0.57
N VAL A 135 -15.31 4.38 0.51
CA VAL A 135 -15.28 3.81 1.87
C VAL A 135 -16.61 3.15 2.22
N THR A 136 -17.74 3.79 1.90
CA THR A 136 -19.07 3.23 2.18
C THR A 136 -19.30 1.90 1.44
N ALA A 137 -18.84 1.79 0.20
CA ALA A 137 -18.95 0.57 -0.61
C ALA A 137 -18.14 -0.61 -0.04
N ASN A 138 -17.00 -0.33 0.61
CA ASN A 138 -16.11 -1.35 1.18
C ASN A 138 -16.37 -1.61 2.68
N LYS A 139 -17.42 -1.01 3.27
CA LYS A 139 -17.74 -1.24 4.69
C LYS A 139 -17.95 -2.73 4.97
N GLY A 140 -17.22 -3.23 5.96
CA GLY A 140 -17.22 -4.65 6.32
C GLY A 140 -16.01 -5.42 5.80
N HIS A 141 -15.25 -4.88 4.83
CA HIS A 141 -14.00 -5.47 4.36
C HIS A 141 -12.92 -5.45 5.45
N ARG A 142 -12.17 -6.54 5.59
CA ARG A 142 -11.14 -6.71 6.64
C ARG A 142 -9.87 -7.30 6.04
N LEU A 143 -8.73 -7.01 6.66
CA LEU A 143 -7.54 -7.82 6.45
C LEU A 143 -7.61 -9.10 7.31
N PRO A 144 -7.05 -10.22 6.83
CA PRO A 144 -6.84 -11.42 7.64
C PRO A 144 -5.81 -11.19 8.76
#